data_AF-A0A926SKA0-F1
#
_entry.id   AF-A0A926SKA0-F1
#
_cell.length_a   1.000
_cell.length_b   1.000
_cell.length_c   1.000
_cell.angle_alpha   90.00
_cell.angle_beta   90.00
_cell.angle_gamma   90.00
#
_symmetry.space_group_name_H-M   'P 1'
#
loop_
_entity.id
_entity.type
_entity.pdbx_description
1 polymer ?
#
loop_
_entity_poly.entity_id
_entity_poly.type
_entity_poly.pdbx_seq_one_letter_code
_entity_poly.pdbx_strand_id
1 'polypeptide(L)'
;MFAEPEFVIEVCDGVRLGRLYLPFKDIAEWMNFLLEPQQQSQIVLVQQHSQGISLYFHGSERIYAYLDGRFNCQVGSLHPETIEVGQKLRISS
;
A
#
# COMPACT_ATOMS: atom_id res chain seq x y z
N MET A 1 -19.55 -13.53 -3.35
CA MET A 1 -18.17 -13.11 -3.65
C MET A 1 -17.73 -12.22 -2.51
N PHE A 2 -16.68 -12.58 -1.78
CA PHE A 2 -16.15 -11.69 -0.74
C PHE A 2 -15.36 -10.59 -1.43
N ALA A 3 -15.55 -9.34 -1.00
CA ALA A 3 -14.75 -8.24 -1.50
C ALA A 3 -13.27 -8.45 -1.12
N GLU A 4 -12.37 -8.27 -2.09
CA GLU A 4 -10.93 -8.36 -1.88
C GLU A 4 -10.43 -7.09 -1.19
N PRO A 5 -9.34 -7.18 -0.39
CA PRO A 5 -8.71 -5.98 0.17
C PRO A 5 -8.23 -5.03 -0.94
N GLU A 6 -8.35 -3.73 -0.71
CA GLU A 6 -7.96 -2.69 -1.68
C GLU A 6 -7.28 -1.53 -0.94
N PHE A 7 -6.19 -1.03 -1.50
CA PHE A 7 -5.48 0.12 -0.96
C PHE A 7 -5.45 1.27 -1.95
N VAL A 8 -5.78 2.48 -1.50
CA VAL A 8 -5.62 3.71 -2.26
C VAL A 8 -5.09 4.83 -1.37
N ILE A 9 -4.46 5.83 -1.97
CA ILE A 9 -4.08 7.07 -1.29
C ILE A 9 -5.09 8.14 -1.66
N GLU A 10 -5.73 8.73 -0.66
CA GLU A 10 -6.66 9.85 -0.81
C GLU A 10 -5.99 11.15 -0.39
N VAL A 11 -6.35 12.25 -1.08
CA VAL A 11 -5.91 13.60 -0.73
C VAL A 11 -7.14 14.41 -0.32
N CYS A 12 -7.23 14.71 0.96
CA CYS A 12 -8.33 15.49 1.55
C CYS A 12 -7.76 16.79 2.11
N ASP A 13 -8.18 17.94 1.58
CA ASP A 13 -7.72 19.28 2.02
C ASP A 13 -6.19 19.43 2.10
N GLY A 14 -5.48 18.83 1.13
CA GLY A 14 -4.01 18.84 1.07
C GLY A 14 -3.32 17.81 1.97
N VAL A 15 -4.08 17.01 2.71
CA VAL A 15 -3.59 15.95 3.58
C VAL A 15 -3.68 14.61 2.85
N ARG A 16 -2.56 13.88 2.77
CA ARG A 16 -2.50 12.52 2.21
C ARG A 16 -2.85 11.49 3.29
N LEU A 17 -3.83 10.64 2.99
CA LEU A 17 -4.26 9.54 3.84
C LEU A 17 -4.23 8.23 3.05
N GLY A 18 -3.84 7.15 3.70
CA GLY A 18 -4.06 5.81 3.18
C GLY A 18 -5.49 5.39 3.48
N ARG A 19 -6.21 4.88 2.48
CA ARG A 19 -7.49 4.17 2.65
C ARG A 19 -7.27 2.70 2.33
N LEU A 20 -7.43 1.85 3.34
CA LEU A 20 -7.35 0.39 3.20
C LEU A 20 -8.73 -0.21 3.46
N TYR A 21 -9.34 -0.77 2.41
CA TYR A 21 -10.53 -1.60 2.56
C TYR A 21 -10.14 -3.02 2.97
N LEU A 22 -10.82 -3.57 3.97
CA LEU A 22 -10.58 -4.90 4.53
C LEU A 22 -11.90 -5.64 4.71
N PRO A 23 -12.04 -6.87 4.19
CA PRO A 23 -13.16 -7.72 4.54
C PRO A 23 -13.06 -8.15 6.01
N PHE A 24 -14.19 -8.43 6.67
CA PHE A 24 -14.23 -8.71 8.11
C PHE A 24 -13.25 -9.79 8.58
N LYS A 25 -13.02 -10.81 7.75
CA LYS A 25 -12.10 -11.91 8.04
C LYS A 25 -10.63 -11.47 8.21
N ASP A 26 -10.23 -10.36 7.59
CA ASP A 26 -8.83 -9.93 7.52
C ASP A 26 -8.55 -8.75 8.47
N ILE A 27 -9.58 -8.16 9.11
CA ILE A 27 -9.44 -6.95 9.96
C ILE A 27 -8.39 -7.15 11.06
N ALA A 28 -8.45 -8.26 11.80
CA ALA A 28 -7.56 -8.46 12.94
C ALA A 28 -6.08 -8.51 12.52
N GLU A 29 -5.76 -9.20 11.43
CA GLU A 29 -4.41 -9.29 10.90
C GLU A 29 -3.87 -7.91 10.51
N TRP A 30 -4.65 -7.16 9.71
CA TRP A 30 -4.22 -5.86 9.21
C TRP A 30 -4.21 -4.77 10.28
N MET A 31 -5.12 -4.81 11.25
CA MET A 31 -5.08 -3.92 12.41
C MET A 31 -3.82 -4.15 13.23
N ASN A 32 -3.44 -5.41 13.47
CA ASN A 32 -2.20 -5.71 14.19
C ASN A 32 -0.98 -5.20 13.42
N PHE A 33 -0.90 -5.47 12.12
CA PHE A 33 0.17 -4.96 11.26
C PHE A 33 0.27 -3.44 11.31
N LEU A 34 -0.83 -2.71 11.07
CA LEU A 34 -0.82 -1.25 11.04
C LEU A 34 -0.46 -0.63 12.40
N LEU A 35 -0.86 -1.26 13.50
CA LEU A 35 -0.61 -0.78 14.85
C LEU A 35 0.75 -1.20 15.42
N GLU A 36 1.54 -2.01 14.70
CA GLU A 36 2.90 -2.31 15.12
C GLU A 36 3.72 -1.02 15.24
N PRO A 37 4.48 -0.81 16.33
CA PRO A 37 5.23 0.44 16.54
C PRO A 37 6.19 0.81 15.40
N GLN A 38 6.69 -0.20 14.67
CA GLN A 38 7.61 -0.02 13.56
C GLN A 38 6.95 0.61 12.33
N GLN A 39 5.62 0.47 12.21
CA GLN A 39 4.86 1.00 11.09
C GLN A 39 4.65 2.52 11.20
N GLN A 40 4.64 3.07 12.41
CA GLN A 40 4.35 4.50 12.63
C GLN A 40 3.04 4.93 11.92
N SER A 41 2.05 4.04 11.89
CA SER A 41 0.74 4.35 11.33
C SER A 41 -0.22 4.83 12.42
N GLN A 42 -1.10 5.75 12.07
CA GLN A 42 -2.13 6.27 12.96
C GLN A 42 -3.48 6.23 12.25
N ILE A 43 -4.40 5.43 12.79
CA ILE A 43 -5.77 5.36 12.29
C ILE A 43 -6.49 6.67 12.63
N VAL A 44 -7.08 7.28 11.62
CA VAL A 44 -7.82 8.56 11.71
C VAL A 44 -9.32 8.29 11.73
N LEU A 45 -9.79 7.41 10.85
CA LEU A 45 -11.21 7.10 10.70
C LEU A 45 -11.40 5.63 10.34
N VAL A 46 -12.49 5.05 10.83
CA VAL A 46 -12.96 3.74 10.41
C VAL A 46 -14.38 3.87 9.90
N GLN A 47 -14.62 3.42 8.68
CA GLN A 47 -15.94 3.38 8.07
C GLN A 47 -16.37 1.93 7.86
N GLN A 48 -17.52 1.55 8.42
CA GLN A 48 -18.07 0.21 8.25
C GLN A 48 -18.87 0.12 6.94
N HIS A 49 -18.71 -1.02 6.25
CA HIS A 49 -19.46 -1.41 5.06
C HIS A 49 -20.20 -2.73 5.31
N SER A 50 -21.00 -3.18 4.35
CA SER A 50 -21.78 -4.43 4.47
C SER A 50 -20.92 -5.70 4.58
N GLN A 51 -19.69 -5.67 4.07
CA GLN A 51 -18.80 -6.85 4.01
C GLN A 51 -17.42 -6.64 4.65
N GLY A 52 -17.17 -5.46 5.23
CA GLY A 52 -15.86 -5.10 5.73
C GLY A 52 -15.81 -3.69 6.29
N ILE A 53 -14.60 -3.14 6.38
CA ILE A 53 -14.34 -1.77 6.83
C ILE A 53 -13.36 -1.08 5.89
N SER A 54 -13.43 0.24 5.82
CA SER A 54 -12.35 1.08 5.32
C SER A 54 -11.64 1.73 6.50
N LEU A 55 -10.34 1.50 6.60
CA LEU A 55 -9.45 2.19 7.52
C LEU A 55 -8.82 3.38 6.78
N TYR A 56 -8.96 4.57 7.34
CA TYR A 56 -8.24 5.76 6.92
C TYR A 56 -7.15 6.05 7.92
N PHE A 57 -5.91 6.19 7.46
CA PHE A 57 -4.75 6.32 8.34
C PHE A 57 -3.65 7.21 7.76
N HIS A 58 -2.94 7.87 8.67
CA HIS A 58 -1.63 8.43 8.38
C HIS A 58 -0.59 7.31 8.48
N GLY A 59 0.35 7.29 7.55
CA GLY A 59 1.45 6.33 7.54
C GLY A 59 2.68 6.92 6.88
N SER A 60 3.80 6.22 7.01
CA SER A 60 5.02 6.56 6.28
C SER A 60 4.89 6.19 4.79
N GLU A 61 5.66 6.85 3.92
CA GLU A 61 5.74 6.48 2.49
C GLU A 61 6.13 5.01 2.29
N ARG A 62 6.90 4.43 3.23
CA ARG A 62 7.26 3.02 3.21
C ARG A 62 6.04 2.11 3.30
N ILE A 63 5.07 2.45 4.16
CA ILE A 63 3.83 1.67 4.28
C ILE A 63 2.96 1.83 3.07
N TYR A 64 2.84 3.06 2.55
CA TYR A 64 2.07 3.30 1.35
C TYR A 64 2.63 2.50 0.17
N ALA A 65 3.95 2.50 -0.02
CA ALA A 65 4.60 1.69 -1.05
C ALA A 65 4.40 0.18 -0.81
N TYR A 66 4.47 -0.29 0.43
CA TYR A 66 4.22 -1.70 0.77
C TYR A 66 2.78 -2.12 0.44
N LEU A 67 1.79 -1.33 0.85
CA LEU A 67 0.37 -1.65 0.62
C LEU A 67 -0.01 -1.54 -0.85
N ASP A 68 0.53 -0.54 -1.55
CA ASP A 68 0.36 -0.39 -3.00
C ASP A 68 0.95 -1.61 -3.75
N GLY A 69 2.16 -2.03 -3.39
CA GLY A 69 2.77 -3.25 -3.94
C GLY A 69 2.06 -4.54 -3.52
N ARG A 70 1.35 -4.56 -2.40
CA ARG A 70 0.63 -5.75 -1.92
C ARG A 70 -0.72 -5.93 -2.63
N PHE A 71 -1.43 -4.84 -2.90
CA PHE A 71 -2.83 -4.88 -3.35
C PHE A 71 -3.04 -4.39 -4.77
N ASN A 72 -2.18 -3.50 -5.28
CA ASN A 72 -2.33 -2.91 -6.61
C ASN A 72 -1.32 -3.42 -7.64
N CYS A 73 -0.20 -4.02 -7.21
CA CYS A 73 0.68 -4.73 -8.13
C CYS A 73 0.04 -6.06 -8.56
N GLN A 74 -0.68 -5.99 -9.68
CA GLN A 74 -0.77 -7.12 -10.58
C GLN A 74 0.66 -7.45 -11.04
N VAL A 75 1.05 -8.72 -10.91
CA VAL A 75 2.31 -9.24 -11.42
C VAL A 75 2.36 -9.03 -12.94
N GLY A 76 2.91 -7.90 -13.36
CA GLY A 76 3.45 -7.71 -14.70
C GLY A 76 4.86 -8.29 -14.72
N SER A 77 4.98 -9.54 -15.11
CA SER A 77 6.10 -10.05 -15.94
C SER A 77 7.51 -9.58 -15.58
N LEU A 78 8.10 -10.08 -14.50
CA LEU A 78 9.57 -10.23 -14.46
C LEU A 78 9.93 -11.53 -15.18
N HIS A 79 10.09 -11.45 -16.50
CA HIS A 79 10.90 -12.44 -17.23
C HIS A 79 12.38 -12.16 -16.85
N PRO A 80 13.13 -13.14 -16.33
CA PRO A 80 14.51 -12.94 -15.93
C PRO A 80 15.42 -13.12 -17.14
N GLU A 81 15.43 -12.19 -18.10
CA GLU A 81 16.47 -12.17 -19.13
C GLU A 81 17.03 -10.76 -19.34
N THR A 82 18.33 -10.66 -19.07
CA THR A 82 19.27 -9.67 -19.63
C THR A 82 19.34 -8.30 -18.93
N ILE A 83 20.01 -8.27 -17.77
CA ILE A 83 20.85 -7.10 -17.42
C ILE A 83 22.18 -7.33 -18.13
N GLU A 84 22.27 -6.88 -19.39
CA GLU A 84 23.57 -6.70 -20.04
C GLU A 84 24.29 -5.53 -19.36
N VAL A 85 25.41 -5.87 -18.72
CA VAL A 85 26.41 -4.93 -18.25
C VAL A 85 26.98 -4.19 -19.47
N GLY A 86 26.46 -2.99 -19.74
CA GLY A 86 26.90 -2.13 -20.83
C GLY A 86 27.43 -0.80 -20.33
N GLN A 87 28.71 -0.78 -19.96
CA GLN A 87 29.49 0.42 -19.71
C GLN A 87 29.42 1.40 -20.91
N LYS A 88 29.06 2.67 -20.67
CA LYS A 88 29.94 3.83 -20.97
C LYS A 88 29.29 5.15 -20.59
N LEU A 89 29.79 5.72 -19.49
CA LEU A 89 29.85 7.17 -19.32
C LEU A 89 30.64 7.77 -20.51
N ARG A 90 30.04 8.72 -21.22
CA ARG A 90 30.79 9.69 -22.02
C ARG A 90 30.50 11.08 -21.46
N ILE A 91 31.49 11.58 -20.74
CA ILE A 91 31.65 12.97 -20.34
C ILE A 91 32.58 13.62 -21.38
N SER A 92 32.18 14.82 -21.83
CA SER A 92 32.95 15.89 -22.49
C SER A 92 33.64 15.67 -23.84
N SER A 93 33.28 16.51 -24.81
CA SER A 93 34.15 17.57 -25.37
C SER A 93 33.28 18.67 -25.96
#